data_AF-A0A2A4VLQ0-F1
#
_entry.id   AF-A0A2A4VLQ0-F1
#
_cell.length_a   1.000
_cell.length_b   1.000
_cell.length_c   1.000
_cell.angle_alpha   90.00
_cell.angle_beta   90.00
_cell.angle_gamma   90.00
#
_symmetry.space_group_name_H-M   'P 1'
#
loop_
_entity.id
_entity.type
_entity.pdbx_description
1 polymer ?
#
loop_
_entity_poly.entity_id
_entity_poly.type
_entity_poly.pdbx_seq_one_letter_code
_entity_poly.pdbx_strand_id
1 'polypeptide(L)'
;MQTLNLLEHHFTDNNALSVFNINHDDSFIPGLVLLERLQTTLNVEKLLNIFSKEAEKQVDFSGLYFKNQDFSTCIKGSRTAKVERSFELKIGNEFIGTLTYSVNKPISLSKYKILNQLHQHLLYPLRNALNFEMTSKLAMQDGLTGLGNRRYFDEQLTRAIHHANRQQTRVGLILGDLNKFKAVNDTYGHQVGDLVLKHVASAMIASIRDSDSVFRFGGDEFAIIVENASDNSLHIIENRINTAIDNDPLLSKYKLTCSLGCTFMNRADNEASVFERADQALYKQKMNMRRNLNVI
;
A
#
# COMPACT_ATOMS: atom_id res chain seq x y z
N MET A 1 36.65 7.08 -65.54
CA MET A 1 36.70 5.94 -64.62
C MET A 1 35.34 5.83 -63.95
N GLN A 2 34.65 4.70 -64.17
CA GLN A 2 33.70 3.96 -63.30
C GLN A 2 32.65 4.75 -62.48
N THR A 3 31.34 4.46 -62.45
CA THR A 3 30.53 3.35 -62.96
C THR A 3 29.04 3.75 -62.95
N LEU A 4 28.28 3.10 -63.83
CA LEU A 4 26.83 2.91 -63.89
C LEU A 4 26.09 2.94 -62.54
N ASN A 5 24.88 3.50 -62.53
CA ASN A 5 23.79 2.98 -61.72
C ASN A 5 22.49 2.95 -62.54
N LEU A 6 22.25 1.79 -63.14
CA LEU A 6 20.96 1.27 -63.57
C LEU A 6 20.52 0.29 -62.49
N LEU A 7 19.37 0.53 -61.85
CA LEU A 7 18.27 -0.44 -61.68
C LEU A 7 17.32 0.01 -60.57
N GLU A 8 16.05 0.05 -60.96
CA GLU A 8 14.87 0.12 -60.12
C GLU A 8 14.93 -0.94 -59.02
N HIS A 9 14.56 -0.55 -57.80
CA HIS A 9 13.99 -1.48 -56.83
C HIS A 9 12.76 -0.83 -56.20
N HIS A 10 11.61 -1.44 -56.47
CA HIS A 10 10.36 -1.27 -55.77
C HIS A 10 10.59 -1.35 -54.25
N PHE A 11 10.52 -0.21 -53.57
CA PHE A 11 10.13 -0.20 -52.15
C PHE A 11 8.62 -0.02 -52.11
N THR A 12 7.92 -1.13 -51.92
CA THR A 12 6.56 -1.15 -51.40
C THR A 12 6.59 -0.44 -50.05
N ASP A 13 5.94 0.71 -49.96
CA ASP A 13 5.59 1.36 -48.70
C ASP A 13 4.53 0.51 -47.97
N ASN A 14 4.96 -0.62 -47.40
CA ASN A 14 4.24 -1.30 -46.33
C ASN A 14 4.41 -0.47 -45.05
N ASN A 15 3.77 0.69 -45.04
CA ASN A 15 3.54 1.43 -43.81
C ASN A 15 2.53 0.66 -42.97
N ALA A 16 3.02 0.00 -41.92
CA ALA A 16 2.21 -0.58 -40.84
C ALA A 16 1.28 0.45 -40.14
N LEU A 17 1.37 1.73 -40.50
CA LEU A 17 0.45 2.80 -40.11
C LEU A 17 -0.86 2.87 -40.92
N SER A 18 -0.99 2.19 -42.06
CA SER A 18 -2.24 2.23 -42.85
C SER A 18 -3.37 1.36 -42.27
N VAL A 19 -3.06 0.47 -41.31
CA VAL A 19 -4.04 -0.35 -40.59
C VAL A 19 -4.99 0.49 -39.72
N PHE A 20 -4.62 1.73 -39.42
CA PHE A 20 -5.46 2.67 -38.65
C PHE A 20 -6.33 3.58 -39.51
N ASN A 21 -6.32 3.45 -40.84
CA ASN A 21 -7.28 4.16 -41.70
C ASN A 21 -8.62 3.41 -41.71
N ILE A 22 -9.25 3.34 -40.54
CA ILE A 22 -10.64 2.91 -40.38
C ILE A 22 -11.49 4.14 -40.69
N ASN A 23 -12.33 4.02 -41.71
CA ASN A 23 -13.29 5.04 -42.13
C ASN A 23 -14.00 5.70 -40.93
N HIS A 24 -13.92 7.03 -40.88
CA HIS A 24 -14.50 7.88 -39.85
C HIS A 24 -16.03 7.78 -39.82
N ASP A 25 -16.55 7.03 -38.85
CA ASP A 25 -17.87 7.26 -38.27
C ASP A 25 -17.67 8.03 -36.95
N ASP A 26 -18.14 9.28 -36.91
CA ASP A 26 -17.94 10.30 -35.85
C ASP A 26 -18.51 9.94 -34.46
N SER A 27 -18.94 8.70 -34.24
CA SER A 27 -19.47 8.21 -32.96
C SER A 27 -18.44 7.51 -32.05
N PHE A 28 -17.24 7.19 -32.56
CA PHE A 28 -16.22 6.40 -31.84
C PHE A 28 -15.17 7.19 -31.06
N ILE A 29 -15.04 8.51 -31.29
CA ILE A 29 -13.96 9.35 -30.75
C ILE A 29 -14.02 9.55 -29.21
N PRO A 30 -15.20 9.68 -28.54
CA PRO A 30 -15.25 9.92 -27.10
C PRO A 30 -14.72 8.74 -26.25
N GLY A 31 -14.93 7.51 -26.70
CA GLY A 31 -14.52 6.31 -25.99
C GLY A 31 -13.00 6.11 -25.99
N LEU A 32 -12.34 6.44 -27.10
CA LEU A 32 -10.89 6.32 -27.22
C LEU A 32 -10.16 7.32 -26.31
N VAL A 33 -10.61 8.58 -26.30
CA VAL A 33 -10.04 9.63 -25.43
C VAL A 33 -10.23 9.30 -23.95
N LEU A 34 -11.38 8.76 -23.58
CA LEU A 34 -11.60 8.28 -22.21
C LEU A 34 -10.63 7.15 -21.86
N LEU A 35 -10.50 6.16 -22.75
CA LEU A 35 -9.65 5.00 -22.53
C LEU A 35 -8.17 5.40 -22.39
N GLU A 36 -7.66 6.30 -23.22
CA GLU A 36 -6.31 6.87 -23.10
C GLU A 36 -6.10 7.52 -21.73
N ARG A 37 -7.05 8.33 -21.26
CA ARG A 37 -6.97 8.99 -19.95
C ARG A 37 -7.02 7.99 -18.80
N LEU A 38 -7.87 6.97 -18.89
CA LEU A 38 -8.00 5.94 -17.86
C LEU A 38 -6.71 5.11 -17.71
N GLN A 39 -5.96 4.91 -18.80
CA GLN A 39 -4.68 4.19 -18.78
C GLN A 39 -3.53 4.99 -18.14
N THR A 40 -3.69 6.29 -17.90
CA THR A 40 -2.63 7.13 -17.30
C THR A 40 -2.38 6.86 -15.81
N THR A 41 -3.21 6.05 -15.15
CA THR A 41 -3.09 5.81 -13.72
C THR A 41 -3.51 4.40 -13.32
N LEU A 42 -2.80 3.84 -12.34
CA LEU A 42 -3.18 2.59 -11.65
C LEU A 42 -3.78 2.86 -10.26
N ASN A 43 -3.97 4.13 -9.89
CA ASN A 43 -4.64 4.48 -8.64
C ASN A 43 -6.16 4.45 -8.87
N VAL A 44 -6.86 3.55 -8.18
CA VAL A 44 -8.30 3.31 -8.37
C VAL A 44 -9.14 4.57 -8.15
N GLU A 45 -8.84 5.38 -7.13
CA GLU A 45 -9.61 6.61 -6.87
C GLU A 45 -9.44 7.65 -7.99
N LYS A 46 -8.21 7.87 -8.45
CA LYS A 46 -7.93 8.79 -9.58
C LYS A 46 -8.58 8.29 -10.86
N LEU A 47 -8.52 6.99 -11.12
CA LEU A 47 -9.11 6.34 -12.27
C LEU A 47 -10.64 6.52 -12.28
N LEU A 48 -11.29 6.23 -11.15
CA LEU A 48 -12.73 6.44 -10.98
C LEU A 48 -13.10 7.91 -11.09
N ASN A 49 -12.27 8.84 -10.60
CA ASN A 49 -12.48 10.28 -10.76
C ASN A 49 -12.44 10.71 -12.24
N ILE A 50 -11.48 10.21 -13.03
CA ILE A 50 -11.41 10.45 -14.48
C ILE A 50 -12.69 9.95 -15.15
N PHE A 51 -13.10 8.73 -14.84
CA PHE A 51 -14.34 8.14 -15.36
C PHE A 51 -15.57 8.96 -14.97
N SER A 52 -15.69 9.38 -13.72
CA SER A 52 -16.85 10.12 -13.23
C SER A 52 -17.07 11.43 -13.98
N LYS A 53 -15.99 12.19 -14.23
CA LYS A 53 -16.05 13.44 -14.99
C LYS A 53 -16.54 13.24 -16.43
N GLU A 54 -16.30 12.07 -17.01
CA GLU A 54 -16.83 11.76 -18.35
C GLU A 54 -18.30 11.32 -18.28
N ALA A 55 -18.65 10.50 -17.29
CA ALA A 55 -20.03 10.07 -17.08
C ALA A 55 -20.97 11.24 -16.71
N GLU A 56 -20.49 12.24 -15.96
CA GLU A 56 -21.24 13.45 -15.58
C GLU A 56 -21.68 14.28 -16.80
N LYS A 57 -20.94 14.21 -17.91
CA LYS A 57 -21.34 14.89 -19.16
C LYS A 57 -22.57 14.27 -19.80
N GLN A 58 -22.89 13.01 -19.47
CA GLN A 58 -23.95 12.22 -20.07
C GLN A 58 -25.14 12.03 -19.13
N VAL A 59 -24.87 11.85 -17.84
CA VAL A 59 -25.88 11.52 -16.81
C VAL A 59 -25.68 12.37 -15.57
N ASP A 60 -26.76 12.98 -15.08
CA ASP A 60 -26.76 13.71 -13.83
C ASP A 60 -26.82 12.74 -12.64
N PHE A 61 -25.73 12.61 -11.91
CA PHE A 61 -25.66 11.90 -10.64
C PHE A 61 -24.96 12.76 -9.60
N SER A 62 -25.31 12.57 -8.32
CA SER A 62 -24.73 13.30 -7.20
C SER A 62 -23.59 12.56 -6.52
N GLY A 63 -23.38 11.27 -6.84
CA GLY A 63 -22.29 10.50 -6.27
C GLY A 63 -22.02 9.20 -7.02
N LEU A 64 -20.78 8.73 -6.92
CA LEU A 64 -20.31 7.49 -7.53
C LEU A 64 -19.47 6.69 -6.51
N TYR A 65 -19.86 5.44 -6.32
CA TYR A 65 -19.32 4.53 -5.32
C TYR A 65 -18.90 3.24 -6.00
N PHE A 66 -17.71 2.73 -5.68
CA PHE A 66 -17.25 1.43 -6.16
C PHE A 66 -16.96 0.53 -4.98
N LYS A 67 -17.39 -0.74 -5.08
CA LYS A 67 -17.16 -1.75 -4.05
C LYS A 67 -16.89 -3.11 -4.67
N ASN A 68 -15.88 -3.81 -4.19
CA ASN A 68 -15.69 -5.25 -4.38
C ASN A 68 -15.46 -5.94 -3.02
N GLN A 69 -14.94 -7.17 -3.00
CA GLN A 69 -14.70 -7.91 -1.76
C GLN A 69 -13.64 -7.25 -0.85
N ASP A 70 -12.57 -6.71 -1.43
CA ASP A 70 -11.37 -6.25 -0.70
C ASP A 70 -11.17 -4.72 -0.73
N PHE A 71 -12.00 -4.00 -1.48
CA PHE A 71 -11.83 -2.60 -1.80
C PHE A 71 -13.19 -1.89 -1.89
N SER A 72 -13.31 -0.75 -1.23
CA SER A 72 -14.48 0.12 -1.28
C SER A 72 -14.02 1.57 -1.30
N THR A 73 -14.48 2.34 -2.29
CA THR A 73 -14.17 3.77 -2.38
C THR A 73 -15.36 4.57 -2.87
N CYS A 74 -15.32 5.86 -2.54
CA CYS A 74 -16.29 6.86 -2.93
C CYS A 74 -15.55 8.02 -3.57
N ILE A 75 -16.03 8.50 -4.71
CA ILE A 75 -15.37 9.63 -5.37
C ILE A 75 -15.57 10.91 -4.56
N LYS A 76 -14.51 11.72 -4.48
CA LYS A 76 -14.54 13.05 -3.83
C LYS A 76 -15.67 13.91 -4.39
N GLY A 77 -16.49 14.46 -3.50
CA GLY A 77 -17.64 15.29 -3.86
C GLY A 77 -18.96 14.54 -3.98
N SER A 78 -18.94 13.20 -3.92
CA SER A 78 -20.16 12.39 -3.93
C SER A 78 -21.05 12.66 -2.72
N ARG A 79 -22.35 12.78 -2.99
CA ARG A 79 -23.41 12.96 -2.00
C ARG A 79 -24.43 11.84 -2.14
N THR A 80 -24.92 11.35 -1.00
CA THR A 80 -26.02 10.40 -0.93
C THR A 80 -27.28 11.03 -1.51
N ALA A 81 -27.98 10.28 -2.36
CA ALA A 81 -29.26 10.69 -2.94
C ALA A 81 -30.41 9.82 -2.43
N LYS A 82 -31.65 10.21 -2.77
CA LYS A 82 -32.86 9.41 -2.47
C LYS A 82 -32.90 8.06 -3.20
N VAL A 83 -32.20 7.94 -4.32
CA VAL A 83 -32.21 6.73 -5.16
C VAL A 83 -30.79 6.38 -5.57
N GLU A 84 -30.45 5.10 -5.42
CA GLU A 84 -29.18 4.53 -5.89
C GLU A 84 -29.42 3.58 -7.06
N ARG A 85 -28.49 3.54 -8.00
CA ARG A 85 -28.48 2.60 -9.13
C ARG A 85 -27.14 1.90 -9.21
N SER A 86 -27.18 0.60 -8.99
CA SER A 86 -25.98 -0.26 -8.98
C SER A 86 -25.85 -1.04 -10.29
N PHE A 87 -24.61 -1.16 -10.75
CA PHE A 87 -24.20 -1.89 -11.94
C PHE A 87 -23.14 -2.89 -11.54
N GLU A 88 -23.33 -4.15 -11.93
CA GLU A 88 -22.30 -5.17 -11.76
C GLU A 88 -21.28 -5.05 -12.91
N LEU A 89 -20.02 -4.92 -12.54
CA LEU A 89 -18.91 -4.88 -13.47
C LEU A 89 -18.33 -6.29 -13.60
N LYS A 90 -18.45 -6.88 -14.79
CA LYS A 90 -18.01 -8.23 -15.11
C LYS A 90 -17.19 -8.26 -16.40
N ILE A 91 -16.14 -9.08 -16.43
CA ILE A 91 -15.35 -9.38 -17.63
C ILE A 91 -15.46 -10.89 -17.88
N GLY A 92 -16.22 -11.30 -18.89
CA GLY A 92 -16.59 -12.71 -19.04
C GLY A 92 -17.34 -13.22 -17.80
N ASN A 93 -16.78 -14.23 -17.13
CA ASN A 93 -17.33 -14.78 -15.88
C ASN A 93 -16.70 -14.17 -14.61
N GLU A 94 -15.71 -13.29 -14.75
CA GLU A 94 -15.01 -12.67 -13.62
C GLU A 94 -15.80 -11.46 -13.10
N PHE A 95 -16.14 -11.46 -11.81
CA PHE A 95 -16.77 -10.32 -11.14
C PHE A 95 -15.71 -9.35 -10.61
N ILE A 96 -15.72 -8.12 -11.11
CA ILE A 96 -14.74 -7.09 -10.73
C ILE A 96 -15.23 -6.29 -9.52
N GLY A 97 -16.53 -6.00 -9.45
CA GLY A 97 -17.15 -5.22 -8.39
C GLY A 97 -18.49 -4.60 -8.80
N THR A 98 -19.06 -3.81 -7.90
CA THR A 98 -20.30 -3.09 -8.10
C THR A 98 -20.02 -1.59 -8.14
N LEU A 99 -20.53 -0.93 -9.18
CA LEU A 99 -20.48 0.52 -9.35
C LEU A 99 -21.87 1.11 -9.10
N THR A 100 -22.00 1.96 -8.08
CA THR A 100 -23.28 2.53 -7.64
C THR A 100 -23.31 4.04 -7.87
N TYR A 101 -24.36 4.50 -8.53
CA TYR A 101 -24.64 5.91 -8.79
C TYR A 101 -25.75 6.40 -7.85
N SER A 102 -25.48 7.47 -7.12
CA SER A 102 -26.51 8.23 -6.40
C SER A 102 -27.17 9.21 -7.37
N VAL A 103 -28.47 9.05 -7.62
CA VAL A 103 -29.21 9.87 -8.59
C VAL A 103 -30.42 10.55 -7.95
N ASN A 104 -30.65 11.80 -8.32
CA ASN A 104 -31.82 12.56 -7.87
C ASN A 104 -33.05 12.35 -8.76
N LYS A 105 -32.85 11.81 -9.97
CA LYS A 105 -33.90 11.51 -10.95
C LYS A 105 -33.66 10.13 -11.57
N PRO A 106 -34.70 9.38 -11.97
CA PRO A 106 -34.53 8.13 -12.69
C PRO A 106 -33.71 8.32 -13.98
N ILE A 107 -32.80 7.40 -14.25
CA ILE A 107 -31.97 7.39 -15.47
C ILE A 107 -32.84 6.86 -16.62
N SER A 108 -32.91 7.59 -17.74
CA SER A 108 -33.63 7.13 -18.94
C SER A 108 -32.94 5.92 -19.58
N LEU A 109 -33.69 5.16 -20.39
CA LEU A 109 -33.15 3.98 -21.07
C LEU A 109 -31.98 4.32 -22.02
N SER A 110 -32.02 5.48 -22.69
CA SER A 110 -30.93 5.96 -23.55
C SER A 110 -29.66 6.25 -22.75
N LYS A 111 -29.79 6.97 -21.63
CA LYS A 111 -28.68 7.26 -20.72
C LYS A 111 -28.09 5.98 -20.10
N TYR A 112 -28.93 5.00 -19.81
CA TYR A 112 -28.49 3.69 -19.32
C TYR A 112 -27.60 2.95 -20.34
N LYS A 113 -27.96 2.97 -21.63
CA LYS A 113 -27.12 2.39 -22.70
C LYS A 113 -25.76 3.08 -22.80
N ILE A 114 -25.72 4.40 -22.69
CA ILE A 114 -24.47 5.18 -22.71
C ILE A 114 -23.59 4.81 -21.52
N LEU A 115 -24.16 4.72 -20.31
CA LEU A 115 -23.40 4.29 -19.13
C LEU A 115 -22.78 2.91 -19.31
N ASN A 116 -23.54 1.95 -19.83
CA ASN A 116 -23.02 0.60 -20.10
C ASN A 116 -21.86 0.63 -21.11
N GLN A 117 -21.90 1.50 -22.12
CA GLN A 117 -20.78 1.68 -23.05
C GLN A 117 -19.56 2.27 -22.36
N LEU A 118 -19.74 3.32 -21.52
CA LEU A 118 -18.65 3.89 -20.73
C LEU A 118 -18.05 2.87 -19.76
N HIS A 119 -18.87 1.99 -19.17
CA HIS A 119 -18.38 0.91 -18.31
C HIS A 119 -17.45 -0.04 -19.07
N GLN A 120 -17.68 -0.31 -20.35
CA GLN A 120 -16.78 -1.16 -21.15
C GLN A 120 -15.37 -0.56 -21.24
N HIS A 121 -15.25 0.77 -21.33
CA HIS A 121 -13.96 1.45 -21.32
C HIS A 121 -13.30 1.46 -19.93
N LEU A 122 -14.09 1.39 -18.86
CA LEU A 122 -13.62 1.36 -17.47
C LEU A 122 -13.11 -0.02 -17.03
N LEU A 123 -13.74 -1.10 -17.51
CA LEU A 123 -13.56 -2.46 -16.99
C LEU A 123 -12.09 -2.90 -16.92
N TYR A 124 -11.36 -2.86 -18.04
CA TYR A 124 -9.97 -3.33 -18.10
C TYR A 124 -9.00 -2.42 -17.32
N PRO A 125 -9.03 -1.08 -17.45
CA PRO A 125 -8.22 -0.19 -16.61
C PRO A 125 -8.48 -0.40 -15.12
N LEU A 126 -9.75 -0.54 -14.71
CA LEU A 126 -10.12 -0.77 -13.32
C LEU A 126 -9.60 -2.11 -12.82
N ARG A 127 -9.76 -3.21 -13.57
CA ARG A 127 -9.18 -4.52 -13.22
C ARG A 127 -7.67 -4.42 -13.03
N ASN A 128 -6.98 -3.75 -13.95
CA ASN A 128 -5.52 -3.60 -13.87
C ASN A 128 -5.09 -2.78 -12.64
N ALA A 129 -5.81 -1.71 -12.32
CA ALA A 129 -5.57 -0.90 -11.13
C ALA A 129 -5.81 -1.72 -9.84
N LEU A 130 -6.88 -2.50 -9.77
CA LEU A 130 -7.18 -3.38 -8.63
C LEU A 130 -6.12 -4.48 -8.46
N ASN A 131 -5.71 -5.12 -9.55
CA ASN A 131 -4.64 -6.13 -9.51
C ASN A 131 -3.29 -5.53 -9.10
N PHE A 132 -2.98 -4.33 -9.60
CA PHE A 132 -1.79 -3.60 -9.20
C PHE A 132 -1.84 -3.28 -7.70
N GLU A 133 -2.99 -2.84 -7.18
CA GLU A 133 -3.15 -2.57 -5.75
C GLU A 133 -2.99 -3.83 -4.90
N MET A 134 -3.57 -4.96 -5.33
CA MET A 134 -3.40 -6.25 -4.67
C MET A 134 -1.93 -6.71 -4.67
N THR A 135 -1.25 -6.57 -5.82
CA THR A 135 0.18 -6.93 -5.94
C THR A 135 1.05 -5.99 -5.10
N SER A 136 0.73 -4.70 -5.06
CA SER A 136 1.41 -3.73 -4.23
C SER A 136 1.21 -4.02 -2.74
N LYS A 137 0.06 -4.57 -2.34
CA LYS A 137 -0.17 -5.08 -0.97
C LYS A 137 0.68 -6.31 -0.66
N LEU A 138 0.90 -7.22 -1.61
CA LEU A 138 1.86 -8.32 -1.42
C LEU A 138 3.30 -7.80 -1.26
N ALA A 139 3.63 -6.69 -1.94
CA ALA A 139 4.91 -5.99 -1.79
C ALA A 139 5.02 -5.18 -0.48
N MET A 140 4.05 -5.27 0.44
CA MET A 140 4.09 -4.63 1.78
C MET A 140 4.77 -5.50 2.84
N GLN A 141 5.16 -6.73 2.52
CA GLN A 141 5.85 -7.62 3.44
C GLN A 141 7.35 -7.69 3.17
N ASP A 142 8.13 -7.94 4.22
CA ASP A 142 9.54 -8.28 4.15
C ASP A 142 9.68 -9.76 3.76
N GLY A 143 10.34 -10.04 2.64
CA GLY A 143 10.44 -11.40 2.10
C GLY A 143 11.23 -12.39 2.97
N LEU A 144 12.05 -11.90 3.92
CA LEU A 144 12.81 -12.77 4.81
C LEU A 144 12.04 -13.16 6.06
N THR A 145 11.39 -12.19 6.71
CA THR A 145 10.76 -12.35 8.03
C THR A 145 9.25 -12.49 7.96
N GLY A 146 8.61 -12.12 6.84
CA GLY A 146 7.16 -12.09 6.69
C GLY A 146 6.48 -10.92 7.42
N LEU A 147 7.25 -10.08 8.12
CA LEU A 147 6.74 -8.88 8.78
C LEU A 147 6.33 -7.82 7.77
N GLY A 148 5.59 -6.80 8.21
CA GLY A 148 5.41 -5.62 7.38
C GLY A 148 6.74 -4.94 7.06
N ASN A 149 6.92 -4.42 5.86
CA ASN A 149 8.12 -3.65 5.52
C ASN A 149 7.93 -2.17 5.85
N ARG A 150 8.98 -1.37 5.60
CA ARG A 150 8.96 0.08 5.84
C ARG A 150 7.80 0.81 5.17
N ARG A 151 7.46 0.46 3.93
CA ARG A 151 6.32 1.09 3.24
C ARG A 151 5.01 0.79 3.94
N TYR A 152 4.83 -0.45 4.40
CA TYR A 152 3.63 -0.82 5.13
C TYR A 152 3.54 -0.15 6.49
N PHE A 153 4.68 -0.02 7.18
CA PHE A 153 4.79 0.74 8.41
C PHE A 153 4.32 2.19 8.22
N ASP A 154 4.82 2.89 7.20
CA ASP A 154 4.45 4.29 6.95
C ASP A 154 2.93 4.43 6.74
N GLU A 155 2.33 3.56 5.91
CA GLU A 155 0.88 3.57 5.68
C GLU A 155 0.06 3.25 6.94
N GLN A 156 0.51 2.28 7.74
CA GLN A 156 -0.19 1.87 8.96
C GLN A 156 -0.06 2.91 10.08
N LEU A 157 1.09 3.58 10.19
CA LEU A 157 1.28 4.63 11.19
C LEU A 157 0.34 5.80 10.90
N THR A 158 0.30 6.30 9.66
CA THR A 158 -0.65 7.35 9.25
C THR A 158 -2.09 6.96 9.59
N ARG A 159 -2.50 5.73 9.27
CA ARG A 159 -3.85 5.22 9.56
C ARG A 159 -4.13 5.17 11.06
N ALA A 160 -3.21 4.64 11.86
CA ALA A 160 -3.34 4.52 13.31
C ALA A 160 -3.47 5.90 13.97
N ILE A 161 -2.63 6.87 13.57
CA ILE A 161 -2.69 8.26 14.05
C ILE A 161 -4.07 8.88 13.76
N HIS A 162 -4.53 8.79 12.52
CA HIS A 162 -5.84 9.32 12.14
C HIS A 162 -6.99 8.63 12.87
N HIS A 163 -6.91 7.32 13.05
CA HIS A 163 -7.93 6.55 13.78
C HIS A 163 -7.99 6.96 15.25
N ALA A 164 -6.84 7.03 15.92
CA ALA A 164 -6.74 7.42 17.32
C ALA A 164 -7.22 8.86 17.58
N ASN A 165 -6.91 9.80 16.68
CA ASN A 165 -7.45 11.16 16.76
C ASN A 165 -8.98 11.21 16.66
N ARG A 166 -9.59 10.34 15.84
CA ARG A 166 -11.07 10.26 15.75
C ARG A 166 -11.69 9.59 16.98
N GLN A 167 -11.10 8.51 17.48
CA GLN A 167 -11.64 7.72 18.59
C GLN A 167 -11.21 8.20 19.97
N GLN A 168 -10.37 9.24 20.04
CA GLN A 168 -9.77 9.73 21.28
C GLN A 168 -8.98 8.64 22.04
N THR A 169 -8.35 7.72 21.31
CA THR A 169 -7.47 6.68 21.85
C THR A 169 -6.00 7.06 21.69
N ARG A 170 -5.09 6.25 22.26
CA ARG A 170 -3.64 6.47 22.13
C ARG A 170 -3.01 5.40 21.24
N VAL A 171 -2.01 5.82 20.48
CA VAL A 171 -1.12 4.94 19.72
C VAL A 171 0.24 4.98 20.40
N GLY A 172 0.83 3.81 20.59
CA GLY A 172 2.23 3.71 20.97
C GLY A 172 3.09 3.25 19.81
N LEU A 173 4.34 3.72 19.79
CA LEU A 173 5.35 3.34 18.83
C LEU A 173 6.56 2.79 19.59
N ILE A 174 7.03 1.63 19.19
CA ILE A 174 8.27 1.01 19.67
C ILE A 174 9.20 0.85 18.47
N LEU A 175 10.41 1.39 18.55
CA LEU A 175 11.48 1.15 17.58
C LEU A 175 12.53 0.25 18.22
N GLY A 176 12.90 -0.81 17.50
CA GLY A 176 13.86 -1.81 17.95
C GLY A 176 15.07 -1.89 17.04
N ASP A 177 16.23 -2.15 17.63
CA ASP A 177 17.46 -2.43 16.90
C ASP A 177 18.26 -3.54 17.59
N LEU A 178 18.78 -4.47 16.78
CA LEU A 178 19.53 -5.61 17.27
C LEU A 178 20.97 -5.25 17.61
N ASN A 179 21.31 -5.41 18.89
CA ASN A 179 22.66 -5.18 19.37
C ASN A 179 23.58 -6.31 18.90
N LYS A 180 24.75 -5.95 18.37
CA LYS A 180 25.81 -6.87 17.88
C LYS A 180 25.41 -7.69 16.63
N PHE A 181 24.32 -7.36 15.94
CA PHE A 181 23.92 -8.09 14.75
C PHE A 181 24.99 -8.13 13.65
N LYS A 182 25.67 -7.00 13.40
CA LYS A 182 26.80 -6.96 12.47
C LYS A 182 27.92 -7.95 12.85
N ALA A 183 28.24 -8.07 14.14
CA ALA A 183 29.27 -9.02 14.59
C ALA A 183 28.87 -10.48 14.34
N VAL A 184 27.56 -10.80 14.43
CA VAL A 184 27.04 -12.12 14.06
C VAL A 184 27.24 -12.39 12.57
N ASN A 185 26.88 -11.43 11.71
CA ASN A 185 27.09 -11.54 10.27
C ASN A 185 28.57 -11.71 9.89
N ASP A 186 29.43 -10.89 10.47
CA ASP A 186 30.87 -10.89 10.17
C ASP A 186 31.55 -12.18 10.65
N THR A 187 31.07 -12.79 11.74
CA THR A 187 31.68 -14.00 12.34
C THR A 187 31.11 -15.30 11.79
N TYR A 188 29.80 -15.35 11.54
CA TYR A 188 29.07 -16.59 11.21
C TYR A 188 28.43 -16.59 9.82
N GLY A 189 28.55 -15.48 9.09
CA GLY A 189 28.01 -15.31 7.74
C GLY A 189 26.54 -14.90 7.70
N HIS A 190 26.12 -14.36 6.56
CA HIS A 190 24.77 -13.82 6.37
C HIS A 190 23.65 -14.85 6.52
N GLN A 191 23.90 -16.13 6.20
CA GLN A 191 22.89 -17.19 6.39
C GLN A 191 22.49 -17.34 7.87
N VAL A 192 23.44 -17.17 8.79
CA VAL A 192 23.15 -17.19 10.24
C VAL A 192 22.45 -15.91 10.67
N GLY A 193 22.84 -14.77 10.12
CA GLY A 193 22.13 -13.50 10.32
C GLY A 193 20.66 -13.58 9.91
N ASP A 194 20.38 -14.21 8.77
CA ASP A 194 19.03 -14.41 8.27
C ASP A 194 18.17 -15.28 9.20
N LEU A 195 18.76 -16.34 9.77
CA LEU A 195 18.10 -17.15 10.79
C LEU A 195 17.82 -16.34 12.06
N VAL A 196 18.79 -15.56 12.51
CA VAL A 196 18.62 -14.67 13.67
C VAL A 196 17.46 -13.70 13.45
N LEU A 197 17.37 -13.06 12.28
CA LEU A 197 16.29 -12.13 11.97
C LEU A 197 14.91 -12.79 11.98
N LYS A 198 14.79 -14.03 11.48
CA LYS A 198 13.54 -14.81 11.51
C LYS A 198 13.11 -15.16 12.94
N HIS A 199 14.07 -15.52 13.80
CA HIS A 199 13.80 -15.82 15.21
C HIS A 199 13.37 -14.57 15.98
N VAL A 200 14.05 -13.44 15.77
CA VAL A 200 13.66 -12.15 16.35
C VAL A 200 12.25 -11.75 15.90
N ALA A 201 11.96 -11.86 14.60
CA ALA A 201 10.63 -11.55 14.07
C ALA A 201 9.54 -12.40 14.74
N SER A 202 9.79 -13.71 14.90
CA SER A 202 8.88 -14.63 15.58
C SER A 202 8.68 -14.27 17.06
N ALA A 203 9.76 -13.92 17.76
CA ALA A 203 9.72 -13.48 19.15
C ALA A 203 8.91 -12.19 19.32
N MET A 204 9.06 -11.23 18.41
CA MET A 204 8.29 -9.98 18.42
C MET A 204 6.80 -10.21 18.15
N ILE A 205 6.45 -11.03 17.14
CA ILE A 205 5.05 -11.40 16.87
C ILE A 205 4.41 -12.05 18.10
N ALA A 206 5.10 -13.00 18.74
CA ALA A 206 4.60 -13.68 19.95
C ALA A 206 4.47 -12.76 21.18
N SER A 207 5.06 -11.56 21.12
CA SER A 207 5.08 -10.59 22.22
C SER A 207 3.99 -9.52 22.13
N ILE A 208 3.28 -9.44 21.00
CA ILE A 208 2.22 -8.44 20.77
C ILE A 208 0.82 -9.07 20.74
N ARG A 209 -0.21 -8.26 20.51
CA ARG A 209 -1.61 -8.69 20.31
C ARG A 209 -1.97 -8.63 18.83
N ASP A 210 -3.06 -9.29 18.43
CA ASP A 210 -3.55 -9.26 17.04
C ASP A 210 -3.91 -7.85 16.54
N SER A 211 -4.22 -6.91 17.44
CA SER A 211 -4.50 -5.51 17.10
C SER A 211 -3.24 -4.67 16.85
N ASP A 212 -2.08 -5.17 17.26
CA ASP A 212 -0.81 -4.48 17.11
C ASP A 212 -0.12 -4.97 15.82
N SER A 213 0.87 -4.25 15.34
CA SER A 213 1.56 -4.61 14.10
C SER A 213 3.07 -4.51 14.24
N VAL A 214 3.79 -5.53 13.79
CA VAL A 214 5.27 -5.56 13.75
C VAL A 214 5.76 -5.41 12.33
N PHE A 215 6.80 -4.60 12.18
CA PHE A 215 7.43 -4.27 10.92
C PHE A 215 8.93 -4.45 11.01
N ARG A 216 9.54 -4.89 9.89
CA ARG A 216 10.97 -4.76 9.66
C ARG A 216 11.21 -3.47 8.90
N PHE A 217 11.76 -2.49 9.60
CA PHE A 217 11.95 -1.12 9.10
C PHE A 217 13.26 -0.98 8.31
N GLY A 218 14.30 -1.72 8.72
CA GLY A 218 15.64 -1.70 8.13
C GLY A 218 16.29 -3.08 8.11
N GLY A 219 17.62 -3.12 8.04
CA GLY A 219 18.38 -4.38 8.01
C GLY A 219 18.17 -5.20 9.28
N ASP A 220 18.40 -4.57 10.43
CA ASP A 220 18.29 -5.09 11.79
C ASP A 220 17.39 -4.23 12.69
N GLU A 221 16.63 -3.33 12.06
CA GLU A 221 15.71 -2.40 12.70
C GLU A 221 14.27 -2.88 12.54
N PHE A 222 13.52 -2.83 13.64
CA PHE A 222 12.14 -3.25 13.75
C PHE A 222 11.29 -2.10 14.28
N ALA A 223 10.00 -2.10 13.94
CA ALA A 223 9.04 -1.15 14.48
C ALA A 223 7.77 -1.88 14.90
N ILE A 224 7.13 -1.41 15.97
CA ILE A 224 5.85 -1.93 16.44
C ILE A 224 4.89 -0.78 16.65
N ILE A 225 3.71 -0.87 16.03
CA ILE A 225 2.58 0.04 16.25
C ILE A 225 1.63 -0.65 17.22
N VAL A 226 1.37 0.00 18.35
CA VAL A 226 0.47 -0.49 19.40
C VAL A 226 -0.79 0.33 19.39
N GLU A 227 -1.91 -0.27 19.02
CA GLU A 227 -3.20 0.39 18.93
C GLU A 227 -3.94 0.37 20.28
N ASN A 228 -4.69 1.44 20.59
CA ASN A 228 -5.43 1.58 21.84
C ASN A 228 -4.55 1.35 23.08
N ALA A 229 -3.34 1.92 23.02
CA ALA A 229 -2.28 1.71 23.99
C ALA A 229 -2.64 2.32 25.36
N SER A 230 -2.52 1.54 26.43
CA SER A 230 -2.59 2.03 27.82
C SER A 230 -1.22 2.48 28.31
N ASP A 231 -1.16 3.19 29.44
CA ASP A 231 0.10 3.73 30.00
C ASP A 231 1.20 2.66 30.18
N ASN A 232 0.81 1.41 30.50
CA ASN A 232 1.75 0.30 30.73
C ASN A 232 1.97 -0.59 29.51
N SER A 233 1.20 -0.42 28.43
CA SER A 233 1.20 -1.35 27.30
C SER A 233 2.57 -1.50 26.65
N LEU A 234 3.29 -0.39 26.42
CA LEU A 234 4.61 -0.43 25.77
C LEU A 234 5.64 -1.12 26.64
N HIS A 235 5.64 -0.86 27.95
CA HIS A 235 6.59 -1.51 28.86
C HIS A 235 6.31 -3.01 29.01
N ILE A 236 5.05 -3.43 28.97
CA ILE A 236 4.68 -4.86 28.96
C ILE A 236 5.20 -5.53 27.68
N ILE A 237 5.00 -4.89 26.52
CA ILE A 237 5.46 -5.43 25.23
C ILE A 237 6.99 -5.47 25.20
N GLU A 238 7.66 -4.42 25.64
CA GLU A 238 9.12 -4.34 25.77
C GLU A 238 9.67 -5.52 26.60
N ASN A 239 9.12 -5.76 27.80
CA ASN A 239 9.54 -6.85 28.66
C ASN A 239 9.28 -8.23 28.03
N ARG A 240 8.14 -8.40 27.35
CA ARG A 240 7.84 -9.65 26.62
C ARG A 240 8.85 -9.91 25.51
N ILE A 241 9.20 -8.89 24.72
CA ILE A 241 10.17 -9.00 23.64
C ILE A 241 11.54 -9.38 24.20
N ASN A 242 12.03 -8.66 25.22
CA ASN A 242 13.31 -8.97 25.84
C ASN A 242 13.35 -10.40 26.38
N THR A 243 12.30 -10.80 27.10
CA THR A 243 12.18 -12.17 27.64
C THR A 243 12.13 -13.22 26.53
N ALA A 244 11.41 -12.96 25.44
CA ALA A 244 11.31 -13.88 24.31
C ALA A 244 12.64 -14.03 23.56
N ILE A 245 13.39 -12.93 23.39
CA ILE A 245 14.72 -12.95 22.78
C ILE A 245 15.71 -13.70 23.67
N ASP A 246 15.73 -13.44 24.98
CA ASP A 246 16.66 -14.07 25.92
C ASP A 246 16.41 -15.58 26.06
N ASN A 247 15.14 -16.01 25.99
CA ASN A 247 14.74 -17.41 26.10
C ASN A 247 14.83 -18.19 24.79
N ASP A 248 15.02 -17.54 23.64
CA ASP A 248 15.21 -18.23 22.37
C ASP A 248 16.60 -18.89 22.35
N PRO A 249 16.70 -20.24 22.20
CA PRO A 249 17.98 -20.94 22.27
C PRO A 249 18.99 -20.49 21.21
N LEU A 250 18.52 -20.11 20.02
CA LEU A 250 19.36 -19.65 18.93
C LEU A 250 19.86 -18.23 19.18
N LEU A 251 18.98 -17.32 19.62
CA LEU A 251 19.38 -15.94 19.91
C LEU A 251 20.31 -15.86 21.12
N SER A 252 20.03 -16.65 22.16
CA SER A 252 20.86 -16.76 23.37
C SER A 252 22.27 -17.31 23.06
N LYS A 253 22.39 -18.29 22.14
CA LYS A 253 23.67 -18.80 21.65
C LYS A 253 24.58 -17.69 21.11
N TYR A 254 24.02 -16.70 20.44
CA TYR A 254 24.75 -15.56 19.89
C TYR A 254 24.82 -14.35 20.82
N LYS A 255 24.26 -14.47 22.04
CA LYS A 255 24.17 -13.38 23.05
C LYS A 255 23.58 -12.10 22.44
N LEU A 256 22.59 -12.28 21.56
CA LEU A 256 21.92 -11.18 20.88
C LEU A 256 20.92 -10.54 21.84
N THR A 257 20.87 -9.21 21.85
CA THR A 257 19.87 -8.44 22.60
C THR A 257 19.26 -7.37 21.71
N CYS A 258 18.12 -6.80 22.10
CA CYS A 258 17.48 -5.71 21.37
C CYS A 258 17.41 -4.45 22.22
N SER A 259 17.70 -3.29 21.63
CA SER A 259 17.43 -1.98 22.24
C SER A 259 16.07 -1.49 21.74
N LEU A 260 15.20 -0.95 22.61
CA LEU A 260 13.80 -0.66 22.32
C LEU A 260 13.39 0.77 22.74
N GLY A 261 13.34 1.71 21.79
CA GLY A 261 12.84 3.06 22.02
C GLY A 261 11.31 3.10 21.99
N CYS A 262 10.69 3.41 23.13
CA CYS A 262 9.22 3.46 23.26
C CYS A 262 8.71 4.90 23.36
N THR A 263 7.59 5.20 22.72
CA THR A 263 6.88 6.47 22.89
C THR A 263 5.39 6.37 22.63
N PHE A 264 4.60 7.27 23.21
CA PHE A 264 3.19 7.45 22.86
C PHE A 264 3.02 8.65 21.94
N MET A 265 2.06 8.55 21.03
CA MET A 265 1.59 9.68 20.23
C MET A 265 0.89 10.72 21.10
N ASN A 266 1.15 12.00 20.83
CA ASN A 266 0.41 13.15 21.33
C ASN A 266 -0.63 13.60 20.30
N ARG A 267 -1.70 14.28 20.73
CA ARG A 267 -2.76 14.77 19.81
C ARG A 267 -2.27 15.70 18.70
N ALA A 268 -1.17 16.42 18.91
CA ALA A 268 -0.58 17.35 17.95
C ALA A 268 0.48 16.70 17.05
N ASP A 269 0.73 15.40 17.21
CA ASP A 269 1.77 14.72 16.46
C ASP A 269 1.36 14.43 15.01
N ASN A 270 2.38 14.43 14.16
CA ASN A 270 2.35 13.79 12.86
C ASN A 270 3.30 12.58 12.86
N GLU A 271 3.32 11.83 11.77
CA GLU A 271 4.12 10.62 11.62
C GLU A 271 5.60 10.86 11.95
N ALA A 272 6.16 11.96 11.44
CA ALA A 272 7.55 12.32 11.63
C ALA A 272 7.87 12.64 13.10
N SER A 273 7.01 13.39 13.80
CA SER A 273 7.25 13.79 15.18
C SER A 273 7.14 12.63 16.18
N VAL A 274 6.23 11.67 15.94
CA VAL A 274 6.18 10.43 16.74
C VAL A 274 7.43 9.59 16.50
N PHE A 275 7.79 9.40 15.22
CA PHE A 275 8.94 8.58 14.85
C PHE A 275 10.24 9.13 15.43
N GLU A 276 10.49 10.44 15.28
CA GLU A 276 11.69 11.10 15.80
C GLU A 276 11.81 10.92 17.33
N ARG A 277 10.69 10.99 18.06
CA ARG A 277 10.70 10.79 19.52
C ARG A 277 11.02 9.36 19.91
N ALA A 278 10.51 8.38 19.17
CA ALA A 278 10.83 6.98 19.39
C ALA A 278 12.32 6.70 19.07
N ASP A 279 12.84 7.28 18.00
CA ASP A 279 14.25 7.15 17.61
C ASP A 279 15.19 7.77 18.65
N GLN A 280 14.85 8.96 19.16
CA GLN A 280 15.58 9.58 20.27
C GLN A 280 15.56 8.71 21.54
N ALA A 281 14.46 8.02 21.83
CA ALA A 281 14.37 7.08 22.96
C ALA A 281 15.28 5.87 22.73
N LEU A 282 15.28 5.30 21.53
CA LEU A 282 16.14 4.18 21.13
C LEU A 282 17.62 4.56 21.22
N TYR A 283 17.98 5.74 20.71
CA TYR A 283 19.34 6.26 20.76
C TYR A 283 19.85 6.39 22.20
N LYS A 284 19.03 6.92 23.13
CA LYS A 284 19.38 7.02 24.55
C LYS A 284 19.68 5.65 25.16
N GLN A 285 18.89 4.63 24.84
CA GLN A 285 19.11 3.28 25.34
C GLN A 285 20.40 2.66 24.80
N LYS A 286 20.69 2.83 23.51
CA LYS A 286 21.96 2.39 22.91
C LYS A 286 23.18 3.06 23.55
N MET A 287 23.09 4.36 23.85
CA MET A 287 24.17 5.10 24.51
C MET A 287 24.43 4.58 25.94
N ASN A 288 23.37 4.30 26.70
CA ASN A 288 23.50 3.75 28.05
C ASN A 288 24.13 2.34 28.04
N MET A 289 23.75 1.49 27.07
CA MET A 289 24.36 0.18 26.90
C MET A 289 25.86 0.25 26.55
N ARG A 290 26.26 1.15 25.65
CA ARG A 290 27.68 1.35 25.33
C ARG A 290 28.49 1.83 26.54
N ARG A 291 27.92 2.72 27.37
CA ARG A 291 28.56 3.15 28.63
C ARG A 291 28.77 1.98 29.58
N ASN A 292 27.77 1.13 29.76
CA ASN A 292 27.88 -0.04 30.66
C ASN A 292 28.92 -1.07 30.17
N LEU A 293 29.15 -1.18 28.86
CA LEU A 293 30.18 -2.05 28.29
C LEU A 293 31.61 -1.51 28.44
N ASN A 294 31.79 -0.19 28.61
CA ASN A 294 33.11 0.45 28.75
C ASN A 294 33.57 0.62 30.21
N VAL A 295 32.74 0.25 31.19
CA VAL A 295 33.00 0.43 32.63
C VAL A 295 33.43 -0.89 33.30
N ILE A 296 33.91 -1.87 32.54
CA ILE A 296 34.44 -3.15 33.03
C ILE A 296 35.93 -3.25 32.71
#